data_AF-A0A349WAA4-F1
#
_entry.id   AF-A0A349WAA4-F1
#
_cell.length_a   1.000
_cell.length_b   1.000
_cell.length_c   1.000
_cell.angle_alpha   90.00
_cell.angle_beta   90.00
_cell.angle_gamma   90.00
#
_symmetry.space_group_name_H-M   'P 1'
#
loop_
_entity.id
_entity.type
_entity.pdbx_description
1 polymer ?
#
loop_
_entity_poly.entity_id
_entity_poly.type
_entity_poly.pdbx_seq_one_letter_code
_entity_poly.pdbx_strand_id
1 'polypeptide(L)'
;MFLPLLSKRLHLALALLACLGLTGCAHPSDALAYYWQSVRGHLQMMQAAAPLDDWIAQDNTPEALRAHLQLAQRARDFAVTELGLPDNESYRRYADLQRPAAVWNVVAAPPFALQLHTWCFPVTGCIGYRGYFTEAAAQAEAARLAAQGLEVEVYGVPAYS
;
A
#
# COMPACT_ATOMS: atom_id res chain seq x y z
N MET A 1 5.63 23.51 -53.37
CA MET A 1 6.32 22.54 -52.47
C MET A 1 6.41 23.05 -51.01
N PHE A 2 5.38 23.71 -50.46
CA PHE A 2 5.43 24.34 -49.11
C PHE A 2 4.37 23.82 -48.12
N LEU A 3 3.28 23.20 -48.60
CA LEU A 3 2.22 22.62 -47.76
C LEU A 3 2.65 21.46 -46.83
N PRO A 4 3.48 20.48 -47.24
CA PRO A 4 3.77 19.30 -46.41
C PRO A 4 4.76 19.59 -45.27
N LEU A 5 5.48 20.71 -45.33
CA LEU A 5 6.37 21.18 -44.26
C LEU A 5 5.59 21.88 -43.15
N LEU A 6 4.48 22.55 -43.49
CA LEU A 6 3.63 23.25 -42.53
C LEU A 6 2.79 22.28 -41.69
N SER A 7 2.26 21.20 -42.29
CA SER A 7 1.53 20.15 -41.57
C SER A 7 2.43 19.37 -40.61
N LYS A 8 3.66 19.02 -41.03
CA LYS A 8 4.64 18.35 -40.16
C LYS A 8 5.03 19.21 -38.95
N ARG A 9 5.20 20.52 -39.15
CA ARG A 9 5.48 21.47 -38.05
C ARG A 9 4.29 21.63 -37.11
N LEU A 10 3.06 21.61 -37.64
CA LEU A 10 1.84 21.66 -36.84
C LEU A 10 1.63 20.39 -36.01
N HIS A 11 1.88 19.20 -36.57
CA HIS A 11 1.82 17.93 -35.85
C HIS A 11 2.91 17.84 -34.78
N LEU A 12 4.13 18.31 -35.07
CA LEU A 12 5.18 18.41 -34.05
C LEU A 12 4.79 19.37 -32.92
N ALA A 13 4.23 20.53 -33.25
CA ALA A 13 3.78 21.50 -32.26
C ALA A 13 2.62 20.96 -31.40
N LEU A 14 1.67 20.24 -32.00
CA LEU A 14 0.56 19.60 -31.29
C LEU A 14 1.05 18.46 -30.38
N ALA A 15 2.01 17.66 -30.84
CA ALA A 15 2.64 16.61 -30.04
C ALA A 15 3.46 17.20 -28.89
N LEU A 16 4.18 18.31 -29.13
CA LEU A 16 4.91 19.02 -28.08
C LEU A 16 3.94 19.62 -27.06
N LEU A 17 2.84 20.24 -27.49
CA LEU A 17 1.79 20.78 -26.62
C LEU A 17 1.10 19.67 -25.81
N ALA A 18 0.87 18.50 -26.41
CA ALA A 18 0.32 17.34 -25.71
C ALA A 18 1.30 16.81 -24.65
N CYS A 19 2.60 16.73 -24.96
CA CYS A 19 3.64 16.37 -23.99
C CYS A 19 3.77 17.41 -22.86
N LEU A 20 3.68 18.70 -23.18
CA LEU A 20 3.70 19.80 -22.20
C LEU A 20 2.40 19.86 -21.36
N GLY A 21 1.27 19.45 -21.92
CA GLY A 21 0.00 19.29 -21.22
C GLY A 21 0.00 18.10 -20.25
N LEU A 22 0.77 17.05 -20.55
CA LEU A 22 0.98 15.90 -19.68
C LEU A 22 1.92 16.21 -18.49
N THR A 23 2.82 17.20 -18.62
CA THR A 23 3.66 17.63 -17.48
C THR A 23 2.98 18.65 -16.56
N GLY A 24 1.85 19.25 -16.99
CA GLY A 24 1.11 20.26 -16.23
C GLY A 24 0.20 19.73 -15.11
N CYS A 25 -0.05 18.41 -15.05
CA CYS A 25 -0.81 17.76 -13.97
C CYS A 25 0.08 17.04 -12.94
N ALA A 26 1.40 17.25 -13.00
CA ALA A 26 2.34 16.72 -12.01
C ALA A 26 2.29 17.56 -10.71
N HIS A 27 1.26 17.36 -9.91
CA HIS A 27 1.35 17.62 -8.47
C HIS A 27 2.26 16.55 -7.82
N PRO A 28 2.89 16.86 -6.68
CA PRO A 28 4.36 16.83 -6.52
C PRO A 28 4.97 15.44 -6.83
N SER A 29 6.26 15.37 -7.14
CA SER A 29 7.03 14.12 -7.29
C SER A 29 6.68 13.03 -6.25
N ASP A 30 6.30 13.45 -5.05
CA ASP A 30 5.93 12.59 -3.92
C ASP A 30 4.61 11.84 -4.11
N ALA A 31 3.61 12.40 -4.80
CA ALA A 31 2.32 11.73 -4.99
C ALA A 31 2.45 10.55 -5.95
N LEU A 32 3.14 10.75 -7.08
CA LEU A 32 3.39 9.67 -8.04
C LEU A 32 4.24 8.56 -7.41
N ALA A 33 5.31 8.93 -6.70
CA ALA A 33 6.14 7.96 -5.98
C ALA A 33 5.34 7.17 -4.94
N TYR A 34 4.46 7.84 -4.19
CA TYR A 34 3.59 7.21 -3.22
C TYR A 34 2.59 6.23 -3.85
N TYR A 35 1.94 6.60 -4.96
CA TYR A 35 1.03 5.67 -5.65
C TYR A 35 1.79 4.50 -6.26
N TRP A 36 2.95 4.75 -6.85
CA TRP A 36 3.79 3.70 -7.42
C TRP A 36 4.23 2.68 -6.37
N GLN A 37 4.71 3.13 -5.20
CA GLN A 37 5.08 2.22 -4.12
C GLN A 37 3.86 1.45 -3.59
N SER A 38 2.69 2.09 -3.51
CA SER A 38 1.45 1.45 -3.06
C SER A 38 1.02 0.32 -3.99
N VAL A 39 1.00 0.57 -5.31
CA VAL A 39 0.64 -0.44 -6.31
C VAL A 39 1.65 -1.58 -6.32
N ARG A 40 2.95 -1.26 -6.36
CA ARG A 40 4.00 -2.28 -6.38
C ARG A 40 3.94 -3.17 -5.13
N GLY A 41 3.81 -2.57 -3.95
CA GLY A 41 3.76 -3.33 -2.70
C GLY A 41 2.49 -4.15 -2.55
N HIS A 42 1.34 -3.64 -2.99
CA HIS A 42 0.08 -4.41 -3.03
C HIS A 42 0.24 -5.65 -3.92
N LEU A 43 0.78 -5.49 -5.13
CA LEU A 43 1.01 -6.60 -6.04
C LEU A 43 1.99 -7.64 -5.47
N GLN A 44 3.07 -7.20 -4.81
CA GLN A 44 4.00 -8.11 -4.14
C GLN A 44 3.31 -8.93 -3.03
N MET A 45 2.43 -8.29 -2.24
CA MET A 45 1.64 -8.97 -1.21
C MET A 45 0.73 -10.04 -1.82
N MET A 46 -0.01 -9.67 -2.88
CA MET A 46 -0.94 -10.56 -3.56
C MET A 46 -0.25 -11.73 -4.24
N GLN A 47 0.96 -11.51 -4.79
CA GLN A 47 1.78 -12.58 -5.38
C GLN A 47 2.36 -13.53 -4.34
N ALA A 48 2.71 -13.04 -3.15
CA ALA A 48 3.25 -13.87 -2.07
C ALA A 48 2.19 -14.65 -1.30
N ALA A 49 0.92 -14.21 -1.35
CA ALA A 49 -0.17 -14.84 -0.60
C ALA A 49 -0.68 -16.12 -1.26
N ALA A 50 -0.70 -17.22 -0.51
CA ALA A 50 -1.27 -18.51 -0.91
C ALA A 50 -2.29 -19.02 0.14
N PRO A 51 -3.26 -19.88 -0.26
CA PRO A 51 -4.18 -20.56 0.67
C PRO A 51 -3.45 -21.24 1.83
N LEU A 52 -4.08 -21.28 3.01
CA LEU A 52 -3.48 -21.97 4.16
C LEU A 52 -3.23 -23.46 3.88
N ASP A 53 -4.14 -24.13 3.17
CA ASP A 53 -4.02 -25.56 2.85
C ASP A 53 -2.75 -25.85 2.04
N ASP A 54 -2.40 -24.98 1.08
CA ASP A 54 -1.20 -25.14 0.27
C ASP A 54 0.07 -25.05 1.14
N TRP A 55 0.10 -24.13 2.12
CA TRP A 55 1.21 -24.04 3.08
C TRP A 55 1.24 -25.22 4.05
N ILE A 56 0.08 -25.67 4.51
CA ILE A 56 -0.05 -26.81 5.44
C ILE A 56 0.27 -28.14 4.75
N ALA A 57 0.17 -28.25 3.42
CA ALA A 57 0.52 -29.45 2.67
C ALA A 57 1.99 -29.50 2.24
N GLN A 58 2.69 -28.37 2.19
CA GLN A 58 4.09 -28.29 1.76
C GLN A 58 5.05 -29.00 2.73
N ASP A 59 5.94 -29.85 2.21
CA ASP A 59 6.92 -30.62 3.01
C ASP A 59 7.95 -29.73 3.71
N ASN A 60 8.30 -28.58 3.12
CA ASN A 60 9.31 -27.66 3.62
C ASN A 60 8.76 -26.58 4.57
N THR A 61 7.45 -26.54 4.83
CA THR A 61 6.87 -25.62 5.80
C THR A 61 7.37 -25.96 7.21
N PRO A 62 8.03 -25.02 7.93
CA PRO A 62 8.50 -25.26 9.29
C PRO A 62 7.36 -25.69 10.22
N GLU A 63 7.63 -26.65 11.11
CA GLU A 63 6.57 -27.25 11.94
C GLU A 63 5.84 -26.23 12.82
N ALA A 64 6.57 -25.27 13.39
CA ALA A 64 5.96 -24.19 14.16
C ALA A 64 5.01 -23.32 13.31
N LEU A 65 5.37 -23.04 12.05
CA LEU A 65 4.50 -22.32 11.13
C LEU A 65 3.26 -23.15 10.80
N ARG A 66 3.43 -24.43 10.46
CA ARG A 66 2.32 -25.35 10.15
C ARG A 66 1.31 -25.40 11.29
N ALA A 67 1.76 -25.52 12.54
CA ALA A 67 0.91 -25.52 13.72
C ALA A 67 0.12 -24.22 13.88
N HIS A 68 0.75 -23.06 13.65
CA HIS A 68 0.07 -21.76 13.69
C HIS A 68 -0.98 -21.61 12.59
N LEU A 69 -0.68 -22.03 11.35
CA LEU A 69 -1.63 -21.95 10.24
C LEU A 69 -2.84 -22.86 10.46
N GLN A 70 -2.62 -24.08 10.95
CA GLN A 70 -3.71 -24.99 11.33
C GLN A 70 -4.57 -24.43 12.46
N LEU A 71 -3.96 -23.75 13.45
CA LEU A 71 -4.70 -23.08 14.51
C LEU A 71 -5.57 -21.94 13.96
N ALA A 72 -5.01 -21.10 13.08
CA ALA A 72 -5.73 -20.01 12.43
C ALA A 72 -6.93 -20.54 11.62
N GLN A 73 -6.75 -21.64 10.87
CA GLN A 73 -7.82 -22.30 10.13
C GLN A 73 -8.96 -22.76 11.06
N ARG A 74 -8.63 -23.51 12.12
CA ARG A 74 -9.64 -23.97 13.09
C ARG A 74 -10.36 -22.81 13.79
N ALA A 75 -9.63 -21.77 14.17
CA ALA A 75 -10.22 -20.58 14.78
C ALA A 75 -11.17 -19.87 13.81
N ARG A 76 -10.81 -19.79 12.52
CA ARG A 76 -11.66 -19.21 11.49
C ARG A 76 -12.93 -20.03 11.27
N ASP A 77 -12.80 -21.35 11.19
CA ASP A 77 -13.95 -22.25 11.01
C ASP A 77 -14.92 -22.16 12.19
N PHE A 78 -14.40 -22.19 13.43
CA PHE A 78 -15.20 -21.98 14.64
C PHE A 78 -15.94 -20.63 14.61
N ALA A 79 -15.27 -19.56 14.20
CA ALA A 79 -15.88 -18.24 14.13
C ALA A 79 -17.05 -18.17 13.12
N VAL A 80 -16.99 -18.96 12.05
CA VAL A 80 -18.09 -19.07 11.08
C VAL A 80 -19.20 -19.97 11.61
N THR A 81 -18.87 -21.20 12.01
CA THR A 81 -19.88 -22.24 12.31
C THR A 81 -20.55 -22.05 13.67
N GLU A 82 -19.79 -21.64 14.69
CA GLU A 82 -20.28 -21.56 16.07
C GLU A 82 -20.63 -20.13 16.49
N LEU A 83 -19.89 -19.12 16.00
CA LEU A 83 -20.12 -17.71 16.35
C LEU A 83 -20.96 -16.95 15.32
N GLY A 84 -21.25 -17.55 14.16
CA GLY A 84 -22.09 -16.94 13.12
C GLY A 84 -21.46 -15.71 12.45
N LEU A 85 -20.13 -15.56 12.48
CA LEU A 85 -19.45 -14.50 11.72
C LEU A 85 -19.53 -14.80 10.21
N PRO A 86 -19.49 -13.75 9.34
CA PRO A 86 -19.53 -13.95 7.89
C PRO A 86 -18.43 -14.89 7.41
N ASP A 87 -18.75 -15.82 6.50
CA ASP A 87 -17.77 -16.66 5.81
C ASP A 87 -17.20 -15.89 4.60
N ASN A 88 -16.00 -15.35 4.79
CA ASN A 88 -15.28 -14.55 3.81
C ASN A 88 -13.80 -14.97 3.81
N GLU A 89 -13.03 -14.41 2.87
CA GLU A 89 -11.63 -14.76 2.64
C GLU A 89 -10.64 -14.27 3.74
N SER A 90 -11.11 -13.53 4.75
CA SER A 90 -10.24 -13.08 5.84
C SER A 90 -9.63 -14.28 6.58
N TYR A 91 -8.32 -14.21 6.81
CA TYR A 91 -7.51 -15.23 7.49
C TYR A 91 -7.45 -16.61 6.78
N ARG A 92 -7.86 -16.71 5.51
CA ARG A 92 -7.78 -17.94 4.69
C ARG A 92 -6.47 -18.07 3.90
N ARG A 93 -5.59 -17.06 3.96
CA ARG A 93 -4.35 -16.99 3.19
C ARG A 93 -3.18 -16.54 4.05
N TYR A 94 -1.99 -17.01 3.71
CA TYR A 94 -0.73 -16.63 4.33
C TYR A 94 0.28 -16.20 3.26
N ALA A 95 1.07 -15.18 3.58
CA ALA A 95 2.15 -14.67 2.74
C ALA A 95 3.42 -14.58 3.58
N ASP A 96 4.47 -15.29 3.18
CA ASP A 96 5.80 -15.09 3.76
C ASP A 96 6.47 -13.89 3.10
N LEU A 97 6.49 -12.76 3.81
CA LEU A 97 6.98 -11.49 3.29
C LEU A 97 8.48 -11.29 3.47
N GLN A 98 9.14 -12.17 4.24
CA GLN A 98 10.57 -12.03 4.57
C GLN A 98 10.92 -10.65 5.16
N ARG A 99 9.97 -10.05 5.91
CA ARG A 99 10.11 -8.75 6.57
C ARG A 99 9.18 -8.67 7.79
N PRO A 100 9.47 -7.80 8.77
CA PRO A 100 8.78 -7.82 10.06
C PRO A 100 7.35 -7.23 10.03
N ALA A 101 6.97 -6.52 8.98
CA ALA A 101 5.65 -5.90 8.86
C ALA A 101 5.11 -5.99 7.42
N ALA A 102 3.79 -6.13 7.29
CA ALA A 102 3.12 -6.11 6.00
C ALA A 102 3.22 -4.72 5.36
N VAL A 103 2.99 -3.68 6.16
CA VAL A 103 3.04 -2.26 5.83
C VAL A 103 3.53 -1.48 7.06
N TRP A 104 4.19 -0.35 6.86
CA TRP A 104 4.57 0.61 7.88
C TRP A 104 3.66 1.84 7.81
N ASN A 105 2.87 2.08 8.85
CA ASN A 105 1.99 3.23 8.92
C ASN A 105 2.71 4.43 9.54
N VAL A 106 2.44 5.60 8.96
CA VAL A 106 2.79 6.91 9.54
C VAL A 106 1.51 7.59 9.98
N VAL A 107 1.48 8.05 11.22
CA VAL A 107 0.44 8.93 11.78
C VAL A 107 1.11 10.18 12.32
N ALA A 108 0.42 11.31 12.28
CA ALA A 108 0.93 12.54 12.85
C ALA A 108 -0.20 13.42 13.38
N ALA A 109 0.09 14.28 14.36
CA ALA A 109 -0.83 15.28 14.89
C ALA A 109 -0.06 16.53 15.35
N PRO A 110 -0.70 17.70 15.47
CA PRO A 110 -0.10 18.83 16.18
C PRO A 110 0.17 18.48 17.65
N PRO A 111 1.17 19.12 18.29
CA PRO A 111 1.44 18.91 19.70
C PRO A 111 0.21 19.12 20.58
N PHE A 112 -0.01 18.19 21.51
CA PHE A 112 -1.15 18.20 22.44
C PHE A 112 -2.53 18.16 21.76
N ALA A 113 -2.63 17.67 20.52
CA ALA A 113 -3.88 17.51 19.80
C ALA A 113 -4.18 16.04 19.48
N LEU A 114 -5.47 15.69 19.48
CA LEU A 114 -5.95 14.37 19.01
C LEU A 114 -6.42 14.41 17.56
N GLN A 115 -6.25 15.53 16.89
CA GLN A 115 -6.62 15.71 15.49
C GLN A 115 -5.47 15.26 14.59
N LEU A 116 -5.65 14.13 13.91
CA LEU A 116 -4.64 13.59 13.00
C LEU A 116 -4.48 14.49 11.76
N HIS A 117 -3.22 14.60 11.33
CA HIS A 117 -2.85 14.99 9.97
C HIS A 117 -3.49 14.01 8.98
N THR A 118 -4.13 14.54 7.95
CA THR A 118 -4.84 13.72 6.97
C THR A 118 -4.25 13.84 5.58
N TRP A 119 -4.25 12.73 4.87
CA TRP A 119 -4.00 12.70 3.43
C TRP A 119 -5.31 12.39 2.70
N CYS A 120 -5.63 13.20 1.70
CA CYS A 120 -6.85 13.05 0.92
C CYS A 120 -6.58 12.38 -0.42
N PHE A 121 -7.36 11.35 -0.71
CA PHE A 121 -7.28 10.54 -1.92
C PHE A 121 -8.61 10.65 -2.69
N PRO A 122 -8.60 10.59 -4.03
CA PRO A 122 -9.81 10.79 -4.83
C PRO A 122 -10.96 9.82 -4.53
N VAL A 123 -10.64 8.58 -4.16
CA VAL A 123 -11.64 7.51 -3.98
C VAL A 123 -11.98 7.28 -2.51
N THR A 124 -10.96 7.22 -1.64
CA THR A 124 -11.13 6.84 -0.22
C THR A 124 -11.33 8.03 0.71
N GLY A 125 -11.28 9.26 0.19
CA GLY A 125 -11.40 10.47 1.00
C GLY A 125 -10.13 10.74 1.83
N CYS A 126 -10.30 11.39 2.97
CA CYS A 126 -9.18 11.80 3.82
C CYS A 126 -8.94 10.77 4.94
N ILE A 127 -7.71 10.28 5.05
CA ILE A 127 -7.30 9.23 5.99
C ILE A 127 -6.23 9.79 6.94
N GLY A 128 -6.35 9.48 8.23
CA GLY A 128 -5.43 9.94 9.29
C GLY A 128 -4.12 9.17 9.44
N TYR A 129 -3.87 8.19 8.55
CA TYR A 129 -2.63 7.45 8.47
C TYR A 129 -2.22 7.25 7.01
N ARG A 130 -0.93 7.06 6.76
CA ARG A 130 -0.39 6.75 5.42
C ARG A 130 0.56 5.56 5.48
N GLY A 131 0.29 4.53 4.68
CA GLY A 131 1.04 3.27 4.69
C GLY A 131 2.16 3.21 3.65
N TYR A 132 3.29 2.63 4.03
CA TYR A 132 4.47 2.41 3.18
C TYR A 132 4.92 0.97 3.22
N PHE A 133 5.33 0.43 2.08
CA PHE A 133 5.81 -0.94 2.00
C PHE A 133 7.28 -1.12 2.43
N THR A 134 7.99 -0.02 2.76
CA THR A 134 9.32 -0.04 3.37
C THR A 134 9.38 0.89 4.58
N GLU A 135 10.08 0.46 5.62
CA GLU A 135 10.26 1.26 6.84
C GLU A 135 10.98 2.57 6.53
N ALA A 136 12.03 2.52 5.69
CA ALA A 136 12.80 3.70 5.31
C ALA A 136 11.93 4.79 4.66
N ALA A 137 10.95 4.42 3.82
CA ALA A 137 10.04 5.39 3.21
C ALA A 137 9.06 5.97 4.25
N ALA A 138 8.58 5.17 5.19
CA ALA A 138 7.76 5.65 6.31
C ALA A 138 8.54 6.63 7.19
N GLN A 139 9.79 6.31 7.53
CA GLN A 139 10.67 7.18 8.33
C GLN A 139 11.00 8.49 7.61
N ALA A 140 11.18 8.45 6.28
CA ALA A 140 11.42 9.66 5.49
C ALA A 140 10.21 10.62 5.52
N GLU A 141 8.99 10.09 5.38
CA GLU A 141 7.79 10.91 5.55
C GLU A 141 7.65 11.41 6.99
N ALA A 142 7.96 10.56 7.97
CA ALA A 142 7.86 10.94 9.36
C ALA A 142 8.78 12.13 9.68
N ALA A 143 10.01 12.10 9.19
CA ALA A 143 10.95 13.22 9.28
C ALA A 143 10.40 14.49 8.60
N ARG A 144 9.76 14.35 7.42
CA ARG A 144 9.13 15.47 6.71
C ARG A 144 8.01 16.11 7.51
N LEU A 145 7.16 15.32 8.16
CA LEU A 145 6.06 15.81 9.00
C LEU A 145 6.57 16.40 10.32
N ALA A 146 7.56 15.78 10.94
CA ALA A 146 8.20 16.31 12.14
C ALA A 146 8.84 17.68 11.90
N ALA A 147 9.46 17.89 10.72
CA ALA A 147 9.99 19.19 10.31
C ALA A 147 8.93 20.29 10.14
N GLN A 148 7.64 19.92 10.05
CA GLN A 148 6.51 20.84 10.06
C GLN A 148 5.96 21.11 11.48
N GLY A 149 6.61 20.57 12.51
CA GLY A 149 6.22 20.74 13.91
C GLY A 149 5.14 19.77 14.39
N LEU A 150 4.89 18.69 13.66
CA LEU A 150 3.95 17.64 14.07
C LEU A 150 4.64 16.59 14.97
N GLU A 151 3.89 16.01 15.89
CA GLU A 151 4.25 14.78 16.60
C GLU A 151 3.90 13.59 15.70
N VAL A 152 4.85 12.68 15.49
CA VAL A 152 4.75 11.63 14.47
C VAL A 152 5.09 10.27 15.06
N GLU A 153 4.35 9.24 14.66
CA GLU A 153 4.63 7.85 15.00
C GLU A 153 4.70 6.99 13.74
N VAL A 154 5.67 6.07 13.72
CA VAL A 154 5.84 5.05 12.68
C VAL A 154 5.69 3.68 13.33
N TYR A 155 4.78 2.85 12.83
CA TYR A 155 4.53 1.52 13.39
C TYR A 155 4.27 0.48 12.30
N GLY A 156 4.73 -0.74 12.56
CA GLY A 156 4.52 -1.89 11.67
C GLY A 156 3.11 -2.47 11.83
N VAL A 157 2.45 -2.76 10.71
CA VAL A 157 1.14 -3.43 10.66
C VAL A 157 1.36 -4.89 10.27
N PRO A 158 0.88 -5.87 11.08
CA PRO A 158 1.16 -7.29 10.84
C PRO A 158 0.22 -7.93 9.81
N ALA A 159 -0.95 -7.33 9.53
CA ALA A 159 -1.97 -7.87 8.64
C ALA A 159 -2.27 -6.91 7.48
N TYR A 160 -2.71 -7.47 6.35
CA TYR A 160 -3.05 -6.72 5.15
C TYR A 160 -4.31 -7.32 4.51
N SER A 161 -5.25 -6.46 4.11
CA SER A 161 -6.55 -6.82 3.54
C SER A 161 -7.03 -5.75 2.57
#